data_AF-A0A9E2LC45-F1
#
_entry.id   AF-A0A9E2LC45-F1
#
_cell.length_a   1.000
_cell.length_b   1.000
_cell.length_c   1.000
_cell.angle_alpha   90.00
_cell.angle_beta   90.00
_cell.angle_gamma   90.00
#
_symmetry.space_group_name_H-M   'P 1'
#
loop_
_entity.id
_entity.type
_entity.pdbx_description
1 polymer ?
#
loop_
_entity_poly.entity_id
_entity_poly.type
_entity_poly.pdbx_seq_one_letter_code
_entity_poly.pdbx_strand_id
1 'polypeptide(L)'
;MFSILIFMLTGIALGYRFRHVVLFHKTEKTISITILFLLFFFGLNIGSNQSLIHNFSSFGLQALLLAVAGLAGSLIMSWITYRLFFRKEDRHEK
;
A
#
# COMPACT_ATOMS: atom_id res chain seq x y z
N MET A 1 13.50 -5.12 13.30
CA MET A 1 13.68 -4.77 11.87
C MET A 1 14.21 -5.95 11.05
N PHE A 2 15.28 -6.61 11.48
CA PHE A 2 15.80 -7.82 10.82
C PHE A 2 14.77 -8.95 10.63
N SER A 3 13.86 -9.18 11.58
CA SER A 3 12.81 -10.20 11.42
C SER A 3 11.90 -9.95 10.23
N ILE A 4 11.59 -8.68 9.93
CA ILE A 4 10.78 -8.30 8.77
C ILE A 4 11.55 -8.60 7.49
N LEU A 5 12.84 -8.24 7.46
CA LEU A 5 13.73 -8.54 6.32
C LEU A 5 13.81 -10.05 6.05
N ILE A 6 13.97 -10.87 7.10
CA ILE A 6 14.02 -12.34 6.98
C ILE A 6 12.68 -12.89 6.44
N PHE A 7 11.55 -12.39 6.94
CA PHE A 7 10.23 -12.78 6.43
C PHE A 7 10.05 -12.41 4.95
N MET A 8 10.48 -11.21 4.53
CA MET A 8 10.43 -10.80 3.12
C MET A 8 11.30 -11.70 2.24
N LEU A 9 12.54 -11.96 2.63
CA LEU A 9 13.45 -12.85 1.90
C LEU A 9 12.90 -14.28 1.79
N THR A 10 12.34 -14.79 2.89
CA THR A 10 11.73 -16.12 2.94
C THR A 10 10.50 -16.17 2.03
N GLY A 11 9.66 -15.11 2.03
CA GLY A 11 8.50 -14.98 1.14
C GLY A 11 8.89 -14.98 -0.34
N ILE A 12 9.98 -14.28 -0.70
CA ILE A 12 10.51 -14.29 -2.08
C ILE A 12 11.03 -15.69 -2.45
N ALA A 13 11.77 -16.34 -1.57
CA ALA A 13 12.31 -17.68 -1.80
C ALA A 13 11.18 -18.73 -1.97
N LEU A 14 10.16 -18.68 -1.10
CA LEU A 14 8.95 -19.51 -1.21
C LEU A 14 8.18 -19.19 -2.50
N GLY A 15 7.95 -17.91 -2.81
CA GLY A 15 7.27 -17.49 -4.04
C GLY A 15 7.98 -17.97 -5.30
N TYR A 16 9.32 -17.96 -5.31
CA TYR A 16 10.11 -18.48 -6.42
C TYR A 16 9.98 -20.01 -6.55
N ARG A 17 9.99 -20.76 -5.44
CA ARG A 17 9.80 -22.22 -5.43
C ARG A 17 8.40 -22.63 -5.92
N PHE A 18 7.38 -21.86 -5.55
CA PHE A 18 5.98 -22.10 -5.93
C PHE A 18 5.58 -21.48 -7.29
N ARG A 19 6.51 -20.86 -8.02
CA ARG A 19 6.22 -20.21 -9.31
C ARG A 19 5.69 -21.17 -10.40
N HIS A 20 5.96 -22.47 -10.27
CA HIS A 20 5.62 -23.48 -11.27
C HIS A 20 4.27 -24.21 -11.02
N VAL A 21 3.55 -23.91 -9.94
CA VAL A 21 2.21 -24.49 -9.72
C VAL A 21 1.14 -23.66 -10.45
N VAL A 22 0.52 -24.28 -11.46
CA VAL A 22 -0.56 -23.73 -12.31
C VAL A 22 -1.85 -23.36 -11.52
N LEU A 23 -1.91 -23.71 -10.23
CA LEU A 23 -3.01 -23.39 -9.31
C LEU A 23 -3.30 -21.89 -9.13
N PHE A 24 -2.37 -21.01 -9.49
CA PHE A 24 -2.50 -19.55 -9.34
C PHE A 24 -3.17 -18.84 -10.54
N HIS A 25 -3.82 -19.56 -11.45
CA HIS A 25 -4.56 -18.92 -12.55
C HIS A 25 -5.84 -18.17 -12.10
N LYS A 26 -6.32 -18.39 -10.87
CA LYS A 26 -7.43 -17.65 -10.23
C LYS A 26 -6.97 -16.72 -9.11
N THR A 27 -5.79 -16.11 -9.27
CA THR A 27 -5.20 -15.24 -8.25
C THR A 27 -6.05 -14.00 -7.95
N GLU A 28 -6.78 -13.46 -8.93
CA GLU A 28 -7.63 -12.27 -8.72
C GLU A 28 -8.69 -12.46 -7.62
N LYS A 29 -9.35 -13.63 -7.60
CA LYS A 29 -10.40 -13.94 -6.61
C LYS A 29 -9.78 -14.19 -5.23
N THR A 30 -8.65 -14.88 -5.17
CA THR A 30 -7.92 -15.14 -3.92
C THR A 30 -7.43 -13.83 -3.30
N ILE A 31 -6.82 -12.95 -4.09
CA ILE A 31 -6.35 -11.64 -3.63
C ILE A 31 -7.52 -10.83 -3.05
N SER A 32 -8.65 -10.75 -3.77
CA SER A 32 -9.81 -9.99 -3.31
C SER A 32 -10.37 -10.52 -1.99
N ILE A 33 -10.46 -11.85 -1.84
CA ILE A 33 -10.84 -12.48 -0.56
C ILE A 33 -9.82 -12.13 0.54
N THR A 34 -8.52 -12.21 0.27
CA THR A 34 -7.50 -11.87 1.26
C THR A 34 -7.58 -10.41 1.70
N ILE A 35 -7.77 -9.47 0.75
CA ILE A 35 -7.95 -8.05 1.06
C ILE A 35 -9.19 -7.84 1.94
N LEU A 36 -10.30 -8.52 1.61
CA LEU A 36 -11.53 -8.45 2.42
C LEU A 36 -11.28 -8.92 3.86
N PHE A 37 -10.63 -10.09 4.03
CA PHE A 37 -10.28 -10.61 5.35
C PHE A 37 -9.35 -9.65 6.11
N LEU A 38 -8.35 -9.09 5.43
CA LEU A 38 -7.42 -8.14 6.04
C LEU A 38 -8.13 -6.88 6.52
N LEU A 39 -9.02 -6.32 5.68
CA LEU A 39 -9.80 -5.14 6.02
C LEU A 39 -10.77 -5.41 7.17
N PHE A 40 -11.37 -6.62 7.21
CA PHE A 40 -12.21 -7.06 8.33
C PHE A 40 -11.42 -7.13 9.64
N PHE A 41 -10.27 -7.81 9.65
CA PHE A 41 -9.42 -7.89 10.85
C PHE A 41 -8.89 -6.53 11.28
N PHE A 42 -8.55 -5.66 10.33
CA PHE A 42 -8.14 -4.29 10.63
C PHE A 42 -9.26 -3.51 11.33
N GLY A 43 -10.49 -3.61 10.82
CA GLY A 43 -11.68 -3.03 11.45
C GLY A 43 -11.92 -3.57 12.86
N LEU A 44 -11.79 -4.88 13.07
CA LEU A 44 -11.88 -5.49 14.40
C LEU A 44 -10.80 -4.99 15.36
N ASN A 45 -9.56 -4.84 14.89
CA ASN A 45 -8.45 -4.39 15.72
C ASN A 45 -8.68 -2.95 16.22
N ILE A 46 -9.12 -2.06 15.34
CA ILE A 46 -9.47 -0.68 15.70
C ILE A 46 -10.72 -0.66 16.58
N GLY A 47 -11.74 -1.43 16.23
CA GLY A 47 -13.02 -1.51 16.96
C GLY A 47 -12.92 -2.14 18.35
N SER A 48 -11.90 -2.96 18.60
CA SER A 48 -11.63 -3.52 19.92
C SER A 48 -10.81 -2.57 20.81
N ASN A 49 -10.24 -1.50 20.24
CA ASN A 49 -9.38 -0.57 20.98
C ASN A 49 -10.19 0.64 21.48
N GLN A 50 -10.62 0.56 22.74
CA GLN A 50 -11.43 1.60 23.39
C GLN A 50 -10.76 2.98 23.37
N SER A 51 -9.42 3.06 23.46
CA SER A 51 -8.70 4.34 23.40
C SER A 51 -8.77 4.99 22.03
N LEU A 52 -8.75 4.19 20.96
CA LEU A 52 -8.91 4.69 19.58
C LEU A 52 -10.36 5.09 19.30
N ILE A 53 -11.35 4.33 19.77
CA ILE A 53 -12.77 4.67 19.58
C ILE A 53 -13.15 5.92 20.36
N HIS A 54 -12.75 6.02 21.63
CA HIS A 54 -13.10 7.15 22.48
C HIS A 54 -12.50 8.47 21.95
N ASN A 55 -11.30 8.40 21.37
CA ASN A 55 -10.62 9.56 20.78
C ASN A 55 -10.72 9.58 19.24
N PHE A 56 -11.67 8.84 18.66
CA PHE A 56 -11.77 8.65 17.22
C PHE A 56 -11.94 9.97 16.47
N SER A 57 -12.64 10.94 17.08
CA SER A 57 -12.79 12.28 16.48
C SER A 57 -11.44 13.00 16.34
N SER A 58 -10.60 12.98 17.39
CA SER A 58 -9.29 13.64 17.37
C SER A 58 -8.31 12.91 16.47
N PHE A 59 -8.15 11.59 16.64
CA PHE A 59 -7.27 10.77 15.82
C PHE A 59 -7.74 10.71 14.36
N GLY A 60 -9.05 10.70 14.12
CA GLY A 60 -9.65 10.66 12.79
C GLY A 60 -9.36 11.94 12.00
N LEU A 61 -9.48 13.12 12.63
CA LEU A 61 -9.13 14.38 11.97
C LEU A 61 -7.63 14.47 11.66
N GLN A 62 -6.78 14.05 12.59
CA GLN A 62 -5.33 13.99 12.35
C GLN A 62 -4.99 13.03 11.21
N ALA A 63 -5.57 11.83 11.22
CA ALA A 63 -5.36 10.82 10.18
C ALA A 63 -5.86 11.31 8.82
N LEU A 64 -7.02 11.98 8.76
CA LEU A 64 -7.56 12.57 7.54
C LEU A 64 -6.63 13.64 6.98
N LEU A 65 -6.15 14.55 7.83
CA LEU A 65 -5.23 15.62 7.42
C LEU A 65 -3.92 15.03 6.89
N LEU A 66 -3.34 14.05 7.60
CA LEU A 66 -2.14 13.35 7.14
C LEU A 66 -2.38 12.62 5.80
N ALA A 67 -3.52 11.94 5.64
CA ALA A 67 -3.85 11.23 4.42
C ALA A 67 -3.98 12.19 3.22
N VAL A 68 -4.72 13.28 3.38
CA VAL A 68 -4.91 14.29 2.32
C VAL A 68 -3.59 14.99 2.00
N ALA A 69 -2.82 15.40 3.01
CA ALA A 69 -1.54 16.05 2.80
C ALA A 69 -0.53 15.11 2.11
N GLY A 70 -0.47 13.84 2.53
CA GLY A 70 0.39 12.83 1.93
C GLY A 70 0.02 12.52 0.48
N LEU A 71 -1.28 12.39 0.17
CA LEU A 71 -1.78 12.20 -1.19
C LEU A 71 -1.47 13.42 -2.06
N ALA A 72 -1.79 14.63 -1.58
CA ALA A 72 -1.52 15.87 -2.29
C ALA A 72 -0.02 16.04 -2.58
N GLY A 73 0.84 15.85 -1.57
CA GLY A 73 2.29 15.92 -1.73
C GLY A 73 2.83 14.90 -2.73
N SER A 74 2.34 13.66 -2.68
CA SER A 74 2.75 12.60 -3.62
C SER A 74 2.32 12.92 -5.06
N LEU A 75 1.11 13.43 -5.26
CA LEU A 75 0.61 13.85 -6.57
C LEU A 75 1.38 15.05 -7.13
N ILE A 76 1.66 16.06 -6.29
CA ILE A 76 2.45 17.23 -6.68
C ILE A 76 3.86 16.80 -7.10
N MET A 77 4.51 15.95 -6.30
CA MET A 77 5.87 15.48 -6.58
C MET A 77 5.92 14.62 -7.85
N SER A 78 4.93 13.76 -8.05
CA SER A 78 4.77 12.98 -9.28
C SER A 78 4.58 13.89 -10.49
N TRP A 79 3.74 14.92 -10.37
CA TRP A 79 3.49 15.89 -11.45
C TRP A 79 4.74 16.73 -11.78
N ILE A 80 5.49 17.18 -10.77
CA ILE A 80 6.77 17.90 -10.97
C ILE A 80 7.77 16.99 -11.67
N THR A 81 7.92 15.75 -11.21
CA THR A 81 8.83 14.77 -11.82
C THR A 81 8.44 14.51 -13.28
N TYR A 82 7.15 14.32 -13.56
CA TYR A 82 6.64 14.17 -14.91
C TYR A 82 6.98 15.39 -15.78
N ARG A 83 6.77 16.60 -15.26
CA ARG A 83 7.02 17.85 -16.00
C ARG A 83 8.51 18.17 -16.21
N LEU A 84 9.40 17.75 -15.31
CA LEU A 84 10.84 18.03 -15.42
C LEU A 84 11.58 17.02 -16.29
N PHE A 85 11.22 15.74 -16.18
CA PHE A 85 11.87 14.67 -16.94
C PHE A 85 11.23 14.48 -18.31
N PHE A 86 9.91 14.25 -18.38
CA PHE A 86 9.27 13.92 -19.66
C PHE A 86 9.08 15.12 -20.59
N ARG A 87 9.02 16.35 -20.06
CA ARG A 87 8.88 17.57 -20.88
C ARG A 87 10.21 18.09 -21.44
N LYS A 88 11.33 17.43 -21.13
CA LYS A 88 12.67 17.76 -21.63
C LYS A 88 13.06 16.87 -22.82
N GLU A 89 12.45 15.70 -22.98
CA GLU A 89 12.61 14.81 -24.13
C GLU A 89 12.12 15.46 -25.44
N ASP A 90 11.03 16.24 -25.39
CA ASP A 90 10.41 16.87 -26.58
C ASP A 90 11.27 17.99 -27.25
N ARG A 91 12.46 18.30 -26.71
CA ARG A 91 13.35 19.38 -27.18
C ARG A 91 14.66 18.89 -27.81
N HIS A 92 14.88 17.58 -27.92
CA HIS A 92 16.08 17.02 -28.56
C HIS A 92 15.81 16.20 -29.85
N GLU A 93 14.56 16.14 -30.33
CA GLU A 93 14.23 15.62 -31.67
C GLU A 93 13.71 16.73 -32.61
N LYS A 94 14.54 17.75 -32.86
CA LYS A 94 14.40 18.60 -34.05
C LYS A 94 15.74 18.84 -34.71
#